data_AF-A0A434CIU3-F1
#
_entry.id   AF-A0A434CIU3-F1
#
_cell.length_a   1.000
_cell.length_b   1.000
_cell.length_c   1.000
_cell.angle_alpha   90.00
_cell.angle_beta   90.00
_cell.angle_gamma   90.00
#
_symmetry.space_group_name_H-M   'P 1'
#
loop_
_entity.id
_entity.type
_entity.pdbx_description
1 polymer ?
#
loop_
_entity_poly.entity_id
_entity_poly.type
_entity_poly.pdbx_seq_one_letter_code
_entity_poly.pdbx_strand_id
1 'polypeptide(L)'
;MTKASIQNMRSRRKFLGEAAVAAAAIVAAPSVVKAQGPVSMRWQSTWPSKDIFHEFALDFAKKVNDMTGGDLKIEVLPAGAA
;
A
#
# COMPACT_ATOMS: atom_id res chain seq x y z
N MET A 1 -46.16 -32.19 5.34
CA MET A 1 -45.48 -30.98 4.79
C MET A 1 -44.83 -30.08 5.85
N THR A 2 -45.13 -30.20 7.15
CA THR A 2 -44.68 -29.27 8.20
C THR A 2 -43.26 -29.49 8.77
N LYS A 3 -42.72 -30.72 8.73
CA LYS A 3 -41.34 -31.00 9.21
C LYS A 3 -40.26 -30.37 8.34
N ALA A 4 -40.44 -30.39 7.02
CA ALA A 4 -39.47 -29.87 6.06
C ALA A 4 -39.34 -28.33 6.13
N SER A 5 -40.44 -27.61 6.35
CA SER A 5 -40.42 -26.15 6.50
C SER A 5 -39.74 -25.70 7.79
N ILE A 6 -39.93 -26.43 8.90
CA ILE A 6 -39.26 -26.16 10.18
C ILE A 6 -37.75 -26.43 10.08
N GLN A 7 -37.34 -27.51 9.41
CA GLN A 7 -35.91 -27.77 9.16
C GLN A 7 -35.27 -26.69 8.30
N ASN A 8 -35.95 -26.22 7.25
CA ASN A 8 -35.46 -25.13 6.40
C ASN A 8 -35.31 -23.82 7.20
N MET A 9 -36.29 -23.46 8.03
CA MET A 9 -36.17 -22.31 8.95
C MET A 9 -34.98 -22.43 9.90
N ARG A 10 -34.72 -23.62 10.45
CA ARG A 10 -33.60 -23.87 11.36
C ARG A 10 -32.25 -23.76 10.65
N SER A 11 -32.17 -24.27 9.41
CA SER A 11 -30.98 -24.16 8.54
C SER A 11 -30.67 -22.72 8.18
N ARG A 12 -31.67 -21.94 7.74
CA ARG A 12 -31.51 -20.51 7.42
C ARG A 12 -31.04 -19.69 8.62
N ARG A 13 -31.61 -19.93 9.80
CA ARG A 13 -31.22 -19.23 11.03
C ARG A 13 -29.78 -19.56 11.45
N LYS A 14 -29.37 -20.82 11.27
CA LYS A 14 -27.99 -21.25 11.53
C LYS A 14 -27.00 -20.59 10.56
N PHE A 15 -27.32 -20.59 9.26
CA PHE A 15 -26.54 -19.91 8.23
C PHE A 15 -26.41 -18.39 8.51
N LEU A 16 -27.50 -17.72 8.85
CA LEU A 16 -27.47 -16.29 9.17
C LEU A 16 -26.66 -16.01 10.45
N GLY A 17 -26.73 -16.88 11.45
CA GLY A 17 -25.90 -16.78 12.66
C GLY A 17 -24.41 -16.94 12.35
N GLU A 18 -24.05 -17.95 11.55
CA GLU A 18 -22.67 -18.19 11.12
C GLU A 18 -22.15 -17.03 10.24
N ALA A 19 -22.98 -16.52 9.32
CA ALA A 19 -22.64 -15.37 8.48
C ALA A 19 -22.45 -14.07 9.30
N ALA A 20 -23.27 -13.86 10.34
CA ALA A 20 -23.12 -12.70 11.24
C ALA A 20 -21.80 -12.76 12.03
N VAL A 21 -21.39 -13.93 12.49
CA VAL A 21 -20.10 -14.13 13.18
C VAL A 21 -18.94 -13.87 12.22
N ALA A 22 -19.01 -14.36 10.98
CA ALA A 22 -17.99 -14.12 9.97
C ALA A 22 -17.88 -12.62 9.60
N ALA A 23 -19.02 -11.94 9.43
CA ALA A 23 -19.06 -10.50 9.16
C ALA A 23 -18.47 -9.68 10.32
N ALA A 24 -18.81 -10.02 11.57
CA ALA A 24 -18.24 -9.39 12.75
C ALA A 24 -16.72 -9.60 12.84
N ALA A 25 -16.22 -10.78 12.48
CA ALA A 25 -14.79 -11.06 12.44
C ALA A 25 -14.05 -10.22 11.38
N ILE A 26 -14.66 -9.98 10.22
CA ILE A 26 -14.08 -9.13 9.16
C ILE A 26 -14.04 -7.66 9.58
N VAL A 27 -15.10 -7.16 10.26
CA VAL A 27 -15.16 -5.76 10.73
C VAL A 27 -14.25 -5.51 11.93
N ALA A 28 -14.09 -6.50 12.81
CA ALA A 28 -13.19 -6.41 13.96
C ALA A 28 -11.73 -6.72 13.61
N ALA A 29 -11.46 -7.34 12.45
CA ALA A 29 -10.10 -7.52 11.96
C ALA A 29 -9.51 -6.14 11.60
N PRO A 30 -8.25 -5.86 11.98
CA PRO A 30 -7.58 -4.66 11.51
C PRO A 30 -7.60 -4.64 9.99
N SER A 31 -8.12 -3.57 9.41
CA SER A 31 -7.94 -3.32 7.98
C SER A 31 -6.45 -3.15 7.75
N VAL A 32 -5.76 -4.20 7.29
CA VAL A 32 -4.37 -4.12 6.84
C VAL A 32 -4.40 -3.37 5.52
N VAL A 33 -4.42 -2.03 5.61
CA VAL A 33 -4.11 -1.18 4.48
C VAL A 33 -2.65 -1.49 4.18
N LYS A 34 -2.40 -2.20 3.09
CA LYS A 34 -1.04 -2.24 2.54
C LYS A 34 -0.73 -0.78 2.22
N ALA A 35 0.19 -0.19 2.99
CA ALA A 35 0.80 1.07 2.59
C ALA A 35 1.17 0.95 1.11
N GLN A 36 0.89 1.99 0.30
CA GLN A 36 1.36 2.01 -1.08
C GLN A 36 2.83 1.57 -1.04
N GLY A 37 3.15 0.51 -1.80
CA GLY A 37 4.50 -0.06 -1.78
C GLY A 37 5.56 0.99 -2.12
N PRO A 38 6.85 0.64 -2.05
CA PRO A 38 7.95 1.58 -2.23
C PRO A 38 7.70 2.58 -3.36
N VAL A 39 7.69 3.86 -3.02
CA VAL A 39 7.42 4.93 -3.99
C VAL A 39 8.74 5.28 -4.68
N SER A 40 8.79 5.13 -6.00
CA SER A 40 9.97 5.48 -6.81
C SER A 40 9.72 6.77 -7.58
N MET A 41 10.57 7.76 -7.37
CA MET A 41 10.52 9.07 -8.02
C MET A 41 11.79 9.29 -8.85
N ARG A 42 11.60 9.78 -10.08
CA ARG A 42 12.68 10.23 -10.96
C ARG A 42 12.65 11.75 -11.07
N TRP A 43 13.74 12.40 -10.70
CA TRP A 43 13.85 13.85 -10.65
C TRP A 43 14.74 14.34 -11.77
N GLN A 44 14.14 15.10 -12.69
CA GLN A 44 14.89 15.74 -13.75
C GLN A 44 15.46 17.06 -13.24
N SER A 45 16.76 17.11 -12.98
CA SER A 45 17.43 18.36 -12.61
C SER A 45 17.64 19.26 -13.83
N THR A 46 17.76 20.57 -13.59
CA THR A 46 18.12 21.57 -14.60
C THR A 46 19.63 21.76 -14.73
N TRP A 47 20.43 21.07 -13.92
CA TRP A 47 21.88 21.23 -13.85
C TRP A 47 22.62 20.09 -14.58
N PRO A 48 23.72 20.38 -15.29
CA PRO A 48 24.59 19.34 -15.86
C PRO A 48 25.23 18.46 -14.79
N SER A 49 25.69 17.26 -15.16
CA SER A 49 26.27 16.29 -14.21
C SER A 49 27.49 16.77 -13.43
N LYS A 50 28.22 17.77 -13.93
CA LYS A 50 29.43 18.32 -13.30
C LYS A 50 29.18 19.62 -12.52
N ASP A 51 27.92 19.97 -12.30
CA ASP A 51 27.52 21.14 -11.54
C ASP A 51 27.36 20.77 -10.06
N ILE A 52 27.82 21.63 -9.16
CA ILE A 52 27.72 21.42 -7.70
C ILE A 52 26.27 21.28 -7.23
N PHE A 53 25.31 21.91 -7.90
CA PHE A 53 23.90 21.77 -7.54
C PHE A 53 23.36 20.38 -7.90
N HIS A 54 23.88 19.75 -8.96
CA HIS A 54 23.54 18.37 -9.27
C HIS A 54 24.12 17.41 -8.22
N GLU A 55 25.36 17.66 -7.78
CA GLU A 55 25.98 16.90 -6.68
C GLU A 55 25.17 17.02 -5.38
N PHE A 56 24.74 18.22 -4.99
CA PHE A 56 23.89 18.42 -3.82
C PHE A 56 22.52 17.72 -3.93
N ALA A 57 21.94 17.69 -5.12
CA ALA A 57 20.69 16.98 -5.35
C ALA A 57 20.87 15.45 -5.19
N LEU A 58 22.01 14.90 -5.63
CA LEU A 58 22.36 13.50 -5.42
C LEU A 58 22.57 13.17 -3.94
N ASP A 59 23.25 14.04 -3.19
CA ASP A 59 23.45 13.87 -1.75
C ASP A 59 22.12 13.91 -0.99
N PHE A 60 21.20 14.81 -1.38
CA PHE A 60 19.85 14.85 -0.84
C PHE A 60 19.09 13.53 -1.13
N ALA A 61 19.11 13.07 -2.37
CA ALA A 61 18.44 11.83 -2.76
C ALA A 61 18.99 10.62 -2.00
N LYS A 62 20.31 10.55 -1.83
CA LYS A 62 20.98 9.53 -1.03
C LYS A 62 20.48 9.56 0.42
N LYS A 63 20.45 10.73 1.04
CA LYS A 63 19.98 10.90 2.43
C LYS A 63 18.55 10.41 2.61
N VAL A 64 17.65 10.74 1.67
CA VAL A 64 16.25 10.30 1.71
C VAL A 64 16.15 8.78 1.54
N ASN A 65 16.87 8.21 0.58
CA ASN A 65 16.86 6.77 0.32
C ASN A 65 17.36 5.98 1.54
N ASP A 66 18.45 6.45 2.16
CA ASP A 66 19.04 5.82 3.35
C ASP A 66 18.11 5.93 4.57
N MET A 67 17.48 7.09 4.78
CA MET A 67 16.60 7.32 5.93
C MET A 67 15.24 6.62 5.83
N THR A 68 14.77 6.35 4.62
CA THR A 68 13.47 5.71 4.39
C THR A 68 13.56 4.19 4.29
N GLY A 69 14.76 3.62 4.40
CA GLY A 69 14.95 2.17 4.35
C GLY A 69 14.48 1.53 3.02
N GLY A 70 14.33 2.33 1.97
CA GLY A 70 13.83 1.90 0.67
C GLY A 70 12.33 2.10 0.43
N ASP A 71 11.55 2.58 1.42
CA ASP A 71 10.13 2.91 1.22
C ASP A 71 9.93 4.11 0.28
N LEU A 72 10.93 4.98 0.16
CA LEU A 72 11.00 6.04 -0.82
C LEU A 72 12.34 5.98 -1.56
N LYS A 73 12.28 5.93 -2.88
CA LYS A 73 13.47 5.97 -3.73
C LYS A 73 13.43 7.19 -4.64
N ILE A 74 14.46 8.01 -4.55
CA ILE A 74 14.70 9.14 -5.44
C ILE A 74 15.91 8.83 -6.31
N GLU A 75 15.73 9.00 -7.62
CA GLU A 75 16.78 8.98 -8.63
C GLU A 75 16.85 10.36 -9.28
N VAL A 76 18.01 11.02 -9.21
CA VAL A 76 18.20 12.35 -9.80
C VAL A 76 18.93 12.20 -11.12
N LEU A 77 18.37 12.79 -12.16
CA LEU A 77 18.89 12.80 -13.52
C LEU A 77 19.51 14.18 -13.83
N PRO A 78 20.65 14.23 -14.53
CA PRO A 78 21.25 15.48 -14.98
C PRO A 78 20.43 16.11 -16.09
N ALA A 79 20.60 17.41 -16.34
CA ALA A 79 19.94 18.14 -17.42
C ALA A 79 20.04 17.42 -18.77
N GLY A 80 18.88 17.21 -19.42
CA GLY A 80 18.80 16.60 -20.75
C GLY A 80 18.97 15.08 -20.79
N ALA A 81 18.90 14.40 -19.64
CA ALA A 81 18.83 12.93 -19.61
C ALA A 81 17.56 12.41 -20.30
N ALA A 82 17.72 11.32 -21.06
CA ALA A 82 16.64 10.62 -21.77
C ALA A 82 15.91 9.61 -20.89
#